data_AF-A0A5C7KWB9-F1
#
_entry.id   AF-A0A5C7KWB9-F1
#
_cell.length_a   1.000
_cell.length_b   1.000
_cell.length_c   1.000
_cell.angle_alpha   90.00
_cell.angle_beta   90.00
_cell.angle_gamma   90.00
#
_symmetry.space_group_name_H-M   'P 1'
#
loop_
_entity.id
_entity.type
_entity.pdbx_description
1 polymer ?
#
loop_
_entity_poly.entity_id
_entity_poly.type
_entity_poly.pdbx_seq_one_letter_code
_entity_poly.pdbx_strand_id
1 'polypeptide(L)'
;SDIDRVTRIARAMVVDYGMSPLGPIDFGPQDGYSEWGRNYLEPTDVSDSKRAEIDAEVKRIVNACEKVTMQILKDQRKTMDKVVAELKDKESLERDDFERIVGITKDEIKKAQKYSVVYK
;
A
#
# COMPACT_ATOMS: atom_id res chain seq x y z
N SER A 1 -3.30 -13.34 -2.70
CA SER A 1 -3.80 -13.02 -1.36
C SER A 1 -3.50 -11.56 -1.06
N ASP A 2 -4.34 -10.87 -0.30
CA ASP A 2 -4.09 -9.47 0.09
C ASP A 2 -2.84 -9.34 0.97
N ILE A 3 -2.56 -10.34 1.82
CA ILE A 3 -1.37 -10.38 2.67
C ILE A 3 -0.08 -10.37 1.81
N ASP A 4 -0.08 -11.14 0.72
CA ASP A 4 1.06 -11.19 -0.21
C ASP A 4 1.27 -9.82 -0.90
N ARG A 5 0.19 -9.18 -1.35
CA ARG A 5 0.25 -7.86 -1.98
C ARG A 5 0.77 -6.80 -1.01
N VAL A 6 0.22 -6.75 0.20
CA VAL A 6 0.65 -5.79 1.23
C VAL A 6 2.12 -5.99 1.58
N THR A 7 2.55 -7.24 1.76
CA THR A 7 3.95 -7.57 2.06
C THR A 7 4.89 -7.13 0.93
N ARG A 8 4.52 -7.40 -0.33
CA ARG A 8 5.32 -6.99 -1.49
C ARG A 8 5.46 -5.49 -1.60
N ILE A 9 4.38 -4.74 -1.42
CA ILE A 9 4.41 -3.27 -1.49
C ILE A 9 5.27 -2.71 -0.35
N ALA A 10 5.05 -3.17 0.88
CA ALA A 10 5.84 -2.73 2.03
C ALA A 10 7.33 -3.07 1.86
N ARG A 11 7.66 -4.24 1.31
CA ARG A 11 9.05 -4.61 1.04
C ARG A 11 9.68 -3.72 -0.03
N ALA A 12 8.98 -3.44 -1.13
CA ALA A 12 9.47 -2.53 -2.17
C ALA A 12 9.70 -1.10 -1.62
N MET A 13 8.82 -0.62 -0.74
CA MET A 13 9.00 0.67 -0.06
C MET A 13 10.32 0.74 0.72
N VAL A 14 10.70 -0.35 1.41
CA VAL A 14 11.90 -0.39 2.25
C VAL A 14 13.15 -0.67 1.42
N VAL A 15 13.08 -1.65 0.52
CA VAL A 15 14.23 -2.20 -0.21
C VAL A 15 14.57 -1.36 -1.44
N ASP A 16 13.58 -1.05 -2.28
CA ASP A 16 13.82 -0.44 -3.59
C ASP A 16 13.71 1.09 -3.54
N TYR A 17 12.80 1.61 -2.71
CA TYR A 17 12.51 3.06 -2.67
C TYR A 17 13.15 3.80 -1.50
N GLY A 18 13.76 3.09 -0.53
CA GLY A 18 14.37 3.71 0.65
C GLY A 18 13.39 4.52 1.51
N MET A 19 12.09 4.19 1.48
CA MET A 19 11.02 4.85 2.26
C MET A 19 10.96 4.32 3.69
N SER A 20 12.12 4.21 4.34
CA SER A 20 12.24 3.75 5.72
C SER A 20 13.33 4.52 6.47
N PRO A 21 13.38 4.43 7.81
CA PRO A 21 14.47 4.99 8.62
C PRO A 21 15.85 4.41 8.29
N LEU A 22 15.93 3.33 7.50
CA LEU A 22 17.20 2.78 7.00
C LEU A 22 17.90 3.70 6.00
N GLY A 23 17.22 4.77 5.57
CA GLY A 23 17.75 5.78 4.67
C GLY A 23 17.37 5.53 3.21
N PRO A 24 17.68 6.50 2.33
CA PRO A 24 17.41 6.44 0.90
C PRO A 24 18.45 5.56 0.18
N ILE A 25 18.55 4.29 0.59
CA ILE A 25 19.48 3.31 0.03
C ILE A 25 18.67 2.23 -0.67
N ASP A 26 19.09 1.88 -1.89
CA ASP A 26 18.57 0.73 -2.62
C ASP A 26 19.28 -0.54 -2.13
N PHE A 27 18.51 -1.42 -1.48
CA PHE A 27 18.94 -2.74 -1.02
C PHE A 27 18.54 -3.84 -2.01
N GLY A 28 17.93 -3.49 -3.14
CA GLY A 28 17.57 -4.39 -4.23
C GLY A 28 18.79 -4.81 -5.05
N PRO A 29 18.63 -5.79 -5.96
CA PRO A 29 19.69 -6.20 -6.87
C PRO A 29 20.16 -4.99 -7.66
N GLN A 30 21.42 -4.62 -7.52
CA GLN A 30 21.98 -3.53 -8.33
C GLN A 30 22.18 -4.05 -9.75
N ASP A 31 21.62 -3.36 -10.74
CA ASP A 31 21.98 -3.58 -12.14
C ASP A 31 23.43 -3.09 -12.33
N GLY A 32 24.38 -4.02 -12.16
CA GLY A 32 25.79 -3.76 -12.42
C GLY A 32 25.99 -3.48 -13.91
N TYR A 33 26.37 -2.24 -14.26
CA TYR A 33 26.92 -1.95 -15.57
C TYR A 33 28.29 -2.63 -15.67
N SER A 34 28.33 -3.82 -16.26
CA SER A 34 29.57 -4.39 -16.76
C SER A 34 29.95 -3.65 -18.05
N GLU A 35 31.18 -3.15 -18.13
CA GLU A 35 31.77 -2.53 -19.32
C GLU A 35 31.73 -3.46 -20.57
N TRP A 36 31.40 -4.75 -20.40
CA TRP A 36 31.35 -5.78 -21.44
C TRP A 36 29.96 -6.36 -21.74
N GLY A 37 28.88 -5.62 -21.46
CA GLY A 37 27.56 -5.89 -22.06
C GLY A 37 26.88 -7.21 -21.65
N ARG A 38 27.29 -7.81 -20.54
CA ARG A 38 26.55 -8.89 -19.88
C ARG A 38 26.02 -8.36 -18.55
N ASN A 39 24.71 -8.07 -18.48
CA ASN A 39 24.02 -7.87 -17.21
C ASN A 39 24.05 -9.19 -16.44
N TYR A 40 24.93 -9.27 -15.45
CA TYR A 40 24.73 -10.18 -14.32
C TYR A 40 23.98 -9.36 -13.27
N LEU A 41 22.79 -9.80 -12.86
CA LEU A 41 22.21 -9.33 -11.61
C LEU A 41 23.14 -9.86 -10.50
N GLU A 42 24.00 -8.99 -9.96
CA GLU A 42 24.72 -9.34 -8.74
C GLU A 42 23.71 -9.43 -7.60
N PRO A 43 23.71 -10.53 -6.83
CA PRO A 43 22.99 -10.58 -5.57
C PRO A 43 23.51 -9.44 -4.68
N THR A 44 22.60 -8.62 -4.16
CA THR A 44 22.97 -7.61 -3.17
C THR A 44 23.49 -8.31 -1.92
N ASP A 45 24.73 -8.03 -1.53
CA ASP A 45 25.31 -8.50 -0.26
C ASP A 45 24.73 -7.70 0.92
N VAL A 46 23.45 -7.93 1.20
CA VAL A 46 22.79 -7.42 2.40
C VAL A 46 23.13 -8.34 3.57
N SER A 47 23.85 -7.80 4.55
CA SER A 47 24.22 -8.55 5.77
C SER A 47 22.98 -9.05 6.52
N ASP A 48 23.12 -10.13 7.29
CA ASP A 48 22.02 -10.71 8.09
C ASP A 48 21.39 -9.69 9.04
N SER A 49 22.23 -8.84 9.66
CA SER A 49 21.76 -7.74 10.50
C SER A 49 20.84 -6.80 9.71
N LYS A 50 21.22 -6.47 8.47
CA LYS A 50 20.46 -5.55 7.65
C LYS A 50 19.17 -6.17 7.11
N ARG A 51 19.17 -7.49 6.83
CA ARG A 51 17.95 -8.24 6.50
C ARG A 51 16.95 -8.23 7.67
N ALA A 52 17.42 -8.43 8.89
CA ALA A 52 16.57 -8.35 10.08
C ALA A 52 15.98 -6.95 10.29
N GLU A 53 16.78 -5.89 10.03
CA GLU A 53 16.29 -4.50 10.03
C GLU A 53 15.20 -4.25 8.97
N ILE A 54 15.40 -4.76 7.74
CA ILE A 54 14.41 -4.65 6.66
C ILE A 54 13.09 -5.33 7.07
N ASP A 55 13.15 -6.56 7.57
CA ASP A 55 11.95 -7.31 7.98
C ASP A 55 11.21 -6.60 9.13
N ALA A 56 11.94 -5.99 10.06
CA ALA A 56 11.37 -5.19 11.13
C ALA A 56 10.62 -3.95 10.59
N GLU A 57 11.20 -3.26 9.61
CA GLU A 57 10.57 -2.10 8.97
C GLU A 57 9.33 -2.48 8.15
N VAL A 58 9.40 -3.58 7.40
CA VAL A 58 8.23 -4.11 6.67
C VAL A 58 7.10 -4.40 7.65
N LYS A 59 7.39 -5.10 8.75
CA LYS A 59 6.38 -5.39 9.78
C LYS A 59 5.82 -4.12 10.41
N ARG A 60 6.66 -3.12 10.68
CA ARG A 60 6.23 -1.82 11.22
C ARG A 60 5.24 -1.13 10.30
N ILE A 61 5.51 -1.10 8.98
CA ILE A 61 4.62 -0.49 7.98
C ILE A 61 3.28 -1.22 7.95
N VAL A 62 3.29 -2.55 7.85
CA VAL A 62 2.07 -3.36 7.78
C VAL A 62 1.19 -3.15 9.02
N ASN A 63 1.78 -3.21 10.22
CA ASN A 63 1.05 -3.00 11.47
C ASN A 63 0.48 -1.58 11.59
N ALA A 64 1.22 -0.56 11.11
CA ALA A 64 0.73 0.81 11.11
C ALA A 64 -0.49 0.96 10.19
N CYS A 65 -0.42 0.42 8.97
CA CYS A 65 -1.54 0.41 8.02
C CYS A 65 -2.74 -0.36 8.57
N GLU A 66 -2.53 -1.51 9.22
CA GLU A 66 -3.59 -2.28 9.87
C GLU A 66 -4.28 -1.45 10.95
N LYS A 67 -3.51 -0.78 11.81
CA LYS A 67 -4.06 0.07 12.89
C LYS A 67 -4.91 1.22 12.32
N VAL A 68 -4.42 1.90 11.30
CA VAL A 68 -5.16 2.97 10.60
C VAL A 68 -6.44 2.42 9.98
N THR A 69 -6.35 1.29 9.29
CA THR A 69 -7.51 0.64 8.66
C THR A 69 -8.56 0.25 9.70
N MET A 70 -8.15 -0.36 10.81
CA MET A 70 -9.05 -0.74 11.89
C MET A 70 -9.71 0.48 12.54
N GLN A 71 -9.01 1.61 12.64
CA GLN A 71 -9.60 2.85 13.11
C GLN A 71 -10.67 3.36 12.14
N ILE A 72 -10.35 3.44 10.85
CA ILE A 72 -11.30 3.88 9.81
C ILE A 72 -12.55 2.99 9.79
N LEU A 73 -12.39 1.67 9.86
CA LEU A 73 -13.50 0.72 9.88
C LEU A 73 -14.38 0.87 11.12
N LYS A 74 -13.79 1.17 12.28
CA LYS A 74 -14.54 1.46 13.52
C LYS A 74 -15.31 2.77 13.39
N ASP A 75 -14.67 3.83 12.90
CA ASP A 75 -15.29 5.14 12.74
C ASP A 75 -16.44 5.10 11.73
N GLN A 76 -16.32 4.27 10.69
CA GLN A 76 -17.32 4.10 9.64
C GLN A 76 -18.27 2.91 9.88
N ARG A 77 -18.36 2.39 11.11
CA ARG A 77 -19.13 1.17 11.40
C ARG A 77 -20.59 1.27 10.94
N LYS A 78 -21.25 2.39 11.23
CA LYS A 78 -22.65 2.62 10.83
C LYS A 78 -22.84 2.62 9.31
N THR A 79 -21.88 3.16 8.58
CA THR A 79 -21.91 3.20 7.11
C THR A 79 -21.71 1.80 6.54
N MET A 80 -20.77 1.03 7.11
CA MET A 80 -20.55 -0.36 6.75
C MET A 80 -21.80 -1.23 6.97
N ASP A 81 -22.49 -1.07 8.11
CA ASP A 81 -23.71 -1.82 8.40
C ASP A 81 -24.82 -1.55 7.35
N LYS A 82 -24.92 -0.32 6.83
CA LYS A 82 -25.85 0.02 5.73
C LYS A 82 -25.47 -0.66 4.42
N VAL A 83 -24.18 -0.66 4.07
CA VAL A 83 -23.67 -1.34 2.86
C VAL A 83 -23.96 -2.84 2.94
N VAL A 84 -23.73 -3.45 4.11
CA VAL A 84 -24.01 -4.87 4.34
C VAL A 84 -25.49 -5.19 4.22
N ALA A 85 -26.37 -4.33 4.76
CA ALA A 85 -27.82 -4.51 4.64
C ALA A 85 -28.26 -4.49 3.17
N GLU A 86 -27.78 -3.54 2.37
CA GLU A 86 -28.13 -3.46 0.95
C GLU A 86 -27.54 -4.63 0.14
N LEU A 87 -26.29 -5.04 0.41
CA LEU A 87 -25.68 -6.22 -0.22
C LEU A 87 -26.43 -7.50 0.08
N LYS A 88 -27.06 -7.60 1.25
CA LYS A 88 -27.88 -8.76 1.61
C LYS A 88 -29.12 -8.89 0.72
N ASP A 89 -29.67 -7.76 0.27
CA ASP A 89 -30.88 -7.74 -0.56
C ASP A 89 -30.57 -7.82 -2.07
N LYS A 90 -29.49 -7.16 -2.52
CA LYS A 90 -29.16 -7.04 -3.96
C LYS A 90 -28.05 -7.98 -4.45
N GLU A 91 -27.31 -8.64 -3.55
CA GLU A 91 -26.12 -9.47 -3.83
C GLU A 91 -24.92 -8.75 -4.48
N SER A 92 -25.16 -7.65 -5.19
CA SER A 92 -24.15 -6.77 -5.80
C SER A 92 -24.56 -5.31 -5.65
N LEU A 93 -23.57 -4.43 -5.54
CA LEU A 93 -23.77 -2.98 -5.55
C LEU A 93 -22.96 -2.35 -6.65
N GLU A 94 -23.64 -1.60 -7.51
CA GLU A 94 -22.99 -0.72 -8.47
C GLU A 94 -22.44 0.53 -7.79
N ARG A 95 -21.51 1.21 -8.46
CA ARG A 95 -20.83 2.39 -7.91
C ARG A 95 -21.80 3.46 -7.40
N ASP A 96 -22.81 3.82 -8.20
CA ASP A 96 -23.76 4.88 -7.83
C ASP A 96 -24.59 4.50 -6.58
N ASP A 97 -24.90 3.21 -6.40
CA ASP A 97 -25.60 2.71 -5.21
C ASP A 97 -24.71 2.78 -3.97
N PHE A 98 -23.43 2.40 -4.10
CA PHE A 98 -22.47 2.48 -3.01
C PHE A 98 -22.21 3.94 -2.60
N GLU A 99 -21.98 4.84 -3.56
CA GLU A 99 -21.76 6.27 -3.30
C GLU A 99 -22.96 6.90 -2.56
N ARG A 100 -24.18 6.53 -2.94
CA ARG A 100 -25.41 6.96 -2.25
C ARG A 100 -25.45 6.51 -0.79
N ILE A 101 -25.00 5.30 -0.48
CA ILE A 101 -25.02 4.75 0.88
C ILE A 101 -23.93 5.38 1.75
N VAL A 102 -22.73 5.55 1.19
CA VAL A 102 -21.58 6.13 1.90
C VAL A 102 -21.71 7.64 2.05
N GLY A 103 -22.60 8.27 1.27
CA GLY A 103 -22.90 9.71 1.38
C GLY A 103 -21.79 10.59 0.82
N ILE A 104 -20.87 10.02 0.03
CA ILE A 104 -19.84 10.79 -0.65
C ILE A 104 -20.50 11.47 -1.84
N THR A 105 -20.55 12.79 -1.82
CA THR A 105 -21.10 13.55 -2.95
C THR A 105 -20.10 13.56 -4.11
N LYS A 106 -20.60 13.53 -5.36
CA LYS A 106 -19.74 13.54 -6.58
C LYS A 106 -18.75 14.72 -6.60
N ASP A 107 -19.02 15.79 -5.86
CA ASP A 107 -18.17 16.98 -5.73
C ASP A 107 -16.96 16.76 -4.79
N GLU A 108 -17.09 15.94 -3.75
CA GLU A 108 -15.98 15.59 -2.85
C GLU A 108 -14.98 14.65 -3.54
N ILE A 109 -15.46 13.75 -4.37
CA ILE A 109 -14.64 12.85 -5.21
C ILE A 109 -13.84 13.65 -6.24
N LYS A 110 -14.48 14.62 -6.92
CA LYS A 110 -13.81 15.51 -7.88
C LYS A 110 -12.73 16.37 -7.22
N LYS A 111 -12.96 16.83 -5.98
CA LYS A 111 -11.93 17.54 -5.20
C LYS A 111 -10.73 16.66 -4.90
N ALA A 112 -10.95 15.43 -4.40
CA ALA A 112 -9.86 14.50 -4.10
C ALA A 112 -9.04 14.11 -5.34
N GLN A 113 -9.69 13.89 -6.49
CA GLN A 113 -9.02 13.64 -7.77
C GLN A 113 -8.24 14.85 -8.28
N LYS A 114 -8.71 16.08 -8.03
CA LYS A 114 -7.98 17.29 -8.41
C LYS A 114 -6.66 17.41 -7.64
N TYR A 115 -6.62 17.03 -6.36
CA TYR A 115 -5.40 17.11 -5.56
C TYR A 115 -4.37 16.01 -5.86
N SER A 116 -4.77 14.83 -6.34
CA SER A 116 -3.82 13.77 -6.72
C SER A 116 -3.08 14.05 -8.03
N VAL A 117 -3.63 14.91 -8.91
CA VAL A 117 -2.99 15.34 -10.16
C VAL A 117 -1.93 16.44 -9.92
N VAL A 118 -2.04 17.18 -8.81
CA VAL A 118 -1.11 18.29 -8.48
C VAL A 118 0.25 17.79 -7.97
N TYR A 119 0.35 16.54 -7.52
CA TYR A 119 1.59 15.91 -7.06
C TYR A 119 2.19 14.91 -8.07
N LYS A 120 1.90 15.08 -9.35
CA LYS A 120 2.63 14.42 -10.44
C LYS A 120 3.64 15.35 -11.06
#